data_AF-A0AAU9M9X2-F1
#
_entry.id   AF-A0AAU9M9X2-F1
#
_cell.length_a   1.000
_cell.length_b   1.000
_cell.length_c   1.000
_cell.angle_alpha   90.00
_cell.angle_beta   90.00
_cell.angle_gamma   90.00
#
_symmetry.space_group_name_H-M   'P 1'
#
loop_
_entity.id
_entity.type
_entity.pdbx_description
1 polymer ?
#
loop_
_entity_poly.entity_id
_entity_poly.type
_entity_poly.pdbx_seq_one_letter_code
_entity_poly.pdbx_strand_id
1 'polypeptide(L)'
;MGMMSSDERAVAVIMVGGPTKGTRFRPLSLNIPKPLFPLAGQAMVHHPISACKKIPNLAQIYLIGFYEEREFALYVSSISMSLKSLSSNFITISLLNNFTFSLMVLNLSLVSHLIIMFSFWIILK
;
A
#
# COMPACT_ATOMS: atom_id res chain seq x y z
N MET A 1 12.13 8.84 29.65
CA MET A 1 11.00 8.18 28.94
C MET A 1 10.17 9.31 28.33
N GLY A 2 10.39 9.63 27.05
CA GLY A 2 9.68 10.75 26.41
C GLY A 2 8.20 10.42 26.27
N MET A 3 7.33 11.29 26.80
CA MET A 3 5.88 11.23 26.55
C MET A 3 5.65 11.41 25.05
N MET A 4 5.18 10.35 24.38
CA MET A 4 4.64 10.46 23.02
C MET A 4 3.40 11.36 23.07
N SER A 5 3.39 12.40 22.25
CA SER A 5 2.26 13.32 22.15
C SER A 5 1.04 12.60 21.56
N SER A 6 -0.14 12.90 22.10
CA SER A 6 -1.42 12.27 21.74
C SER A 6 -1.88 12.53 20.30
N ASP A 7 -1.15 13.35 19.53
CA ASP A 7 -1.53 13.79 18.19
C ASP A 7 -0.69 13.18 17.06
N GLU A 8 0.35 12.40 17.38
CA GLU A 8 1.18 11.78 16.33
C GLU A 8 0.47 10.55 15.73
N ARG A 9 -0.21 10.78 14.61
CA ARG A 9 -0.88 9.72 13.83
C ARG A 9 0.11 9.03 12.92
N ALA A 10 0.24 7.72 13.07
CA ALA A 10 1.08 6.90 12.20
C ALA A 10 0.36 6.58 10.88
N VAL A 11 1.14 6.53 9.80
CA VAL A 11 0.71 6.08 8.47
C VAL A 11 1.62 4.93 8.05
N ALA A 12 1.04 3.80 7.67
CA ALA A 12 1.78 2.67 7.14
C ALA A 12 1.70 2.65 5.61
N VAL A 13 2.80 2.28 4.97
CA VAL A 13 2.88 2.13 3.51
C VAL A 13 3.36 0.71 3.22
N ILE A 14 2.58 -0.04 2.45
CA ILE A 14 2.85 -1.43 2.05
C ILE A 14 3.03 -1.46 0.54
N MET A 15 4.23 -1.79 0.08
CA MET A 15 4.50 -2.00 -1.34
C MET A 15 3.98 -3.37 -1.77
N VAL A 16 2.91 -3.38 -2.57
CA VAL A 16 2.24 -4.60 -3.04
C VAL A 16 2.78 -5.10 -4.39
N GLY A 17 3.61 -4.34 -5.11
CA GLY A 17 4.29 -4.88 -6.29
C GLY A 17 5.06 -3.85 -7.11
N GLY A 18 5.98 -4.34 -7.93
CA GLY A 18 6.74 -3.57 -8.91
C GLY A 18 6.11 -3.60 -10.31
N PRO A 19 6.73 -2.92 -11.30
CA PRO A 19 6.18 -2.80 -12.66
C PRO A 19 6.10 -4.17 -13.36
N THR A 20 6.92 -5.12 -12.94
CA THR A 20 6.93 -6.49 -13.44
C THR A 20 5.99 -7.37 -12.62
N LYS A 21 4.73 -7.47 -13.04
CA LYS A 21 3.71 -8.32 -12.39
C LYS A 21 4.13 -9.80 -12.41
N GLY A 22 4.24 -10.40 -11.21
CA GLY A 22 4.24 -11.86 -11.04
C GLY A 22 5.39 -12.69 -11.64
N THR A 23 6.51 -12.08 -12.05
CA THR A 23 7.58 -12.77 -12.82
C THR A 23 8.24 -13.95 -12.10
N ARG A 24 8.31 -13.92 -10.76
CA ARG A 24 8.94 -14.98 -9.93
C ARG A 24 7.93 -15.90 -9.22
N PHE A 25 6.64 -15.72 -9.46
CA PHE A 25 5.57 -16.50 -8.82
C PHE A 25 4.78 -17.37 -9.81
N ARG A 26 5.21 -17.38 -11.07
CA ARG A 26 4.77 -18.36 -12.07
C ARG A 26 5.37 -19.74 -11.72
N PRO A 27 4.61 -20.83 -11.85
CA PRO A 27 3.31 -20.95 -12.53
C PRO A 27 2.06 -20.62 -11.69
N LEU A 28 2.20 -20.29 -10.39
CA LEU A 28 1.06 -20.19 -9.46
C LEU A 28 0.22 -18.91 -9.60
N SER A 29 0.79 -17.80 -10.08
CA SER A 29 0.08 -16.52 -10.23
C SER A 29 -0.28 -16.17 -11.68
N LEU A 30 -0.90 -17.10 -12.42
CA LEU A 30 -1.26 -16.87 -13.83
C LEU A 30 -2.39 -15.83 -14.00
N ASN A 31 -3.40 -15.85 -13.12
CA ASN A 31 -4.60 -15.02 -13.24
C ASN A 31 -4.93 -14.19 -11.98
N ILE A 32 -4.11 -14.29 -10.92
CA ILE A 32 -4.36 -13.64 -9.62
C ILE A 32 -3.19 -12.71 -9.28
N PRO A 33 -3.45 -11.45 -8.88
CA PRO A 33 -2.42 -10.57 -8.34
C PRO A 33 -1.66 -11.25 -7.20
N LYS A 34 -0.32 -11.25 -7.27
CA LYS A 34 0.52 -11.88 -6.24
C LYS A 34 0.16 -11.47 -4.79
N PRO A 35 -0.18 -10.20 -4.49
CA PRO A 35 -0.55 -9.79 -3.12
C PRO A 35 -1.86 -10.39 -2.64
N LEU A 36 -2.75 -10.74 -3.57
CA LEU A 36 -4.03 -11.39 -3.30
C LEU A 36 -3.93 -12.91 -3.33
N PHE A 37 -2.76 -13.46 -3.69
CA PHE A 37 -2.55 -14.89 -3.71
C PHE A 37 -2.82 -15.48 -2.31
N PRO A 38 -3.62 -16.56 -2.21
CA PRO A 38 -3.93 -17.16 -0.93
C PRO A 38 -2.69 -17.83 -0.32
N LEU A 39 -2.32 -17.39 0.88
CA LEU A 39 -1.25 -17.93 1.71
C LEU A 39 -1.79 -18.16 3.12
N ALA A 40 -1.83 -19.42 3.56
CA ALA A 40 -2.39 -19.84 4.84
C ALA A 40 -3.86 -19.40 5.05
N GLY A 41 -4.69 -19.57 4.02
CA GLY A 41 -6.13 -19.26 4.08
C GLY A 41 -6.49 -17.78 4.00
N GLN A 42 -5.51 -16.89 3.82
CA GLN A 42 -5.70 -15.44 3.67
C GLN A 42 -4.89 -14.91 2.49
N ALA A 43 -5.25 -13.74 1.94
CA ALA A 43 -4.41 -13.09 0.94
C ALA A 43 -3.00 -12.80 1.49
N MET A 44 -1.95 -12.90 0.67
CA MET A 44 -0.58 -12.59 1.09
C MET A 44 -0.44 -11.22 1.79
N VAL A 45 -1.13 -10.19 1.27
CA VAL A 45 -1.11 -8.83 1.81
C VAL A 45 -1.85 -8.71 3.17
N HIS A 46 -2.66 -9.70 3.54
CA HIS A 46 -3.35 -9.72 4.84
C HIS A 46 -2.38 -9.75 6.01
N HIS A 47 -1.31 -10.53 5.90
CA HIS A 47 -0.33 -10.71 6.97
C HIS A 47 0.34 -9.40 7.42
N PRO A 48 0.90 -8.57 6.51
CA PRO A 48 1.44 -7.27 6.90
C PRO A 48 0.36 -6.28 7.36
N ILE A 49 -0.83 -6.26 6.75
CA ILE A 49 -1.94 -5.41 7.21
C ILE A 49 -2.34 -5.76 8.65
N SER A 50 -2.41 -7.05 8.97
CA SER A 50 -2.74 -7.52 10.32
C SER A 50 -1.63 -7.20 11.32
N ALA A 51 -0.37 -7.15 10.89
CA ALA A 51 0.74 -6.72 11.75
C ALA A 51 0.65 -5.23 12.08
N CYS A 52 0.18 -4.39 11.15
CA CYS A 52 -0.03 -2.96 11.37
C CYS A 52 -1.02 -2.66 12.51
N LYS A 53 -1.92 -3.58 12.88
CA LYS A 53 -2.81 -3.43 14.05
C LYS A 53 -2.07 -3.21 15.37
N LYS A 54 -0.82 -3.68 15.47
CA LYS A 54 0.01 -3.55 16.68
C LYS A 54 0.62 -2.15 16.82
N ILE A 55 0.52 -1.30 15.78
CA ILE A 55 1.09 0.04 15.76
C ILE A 55 0.12 0.98 16.50
N PRO A 56 0.56 1.66 17.58
CA PRO A 56 -0.27 2.65 18.26
C PRO A 56 -0.56 3.84 17.33
N ASN A 57 -1.75 4.42 17.44
CA ASN A 57 -2.17 5.61 16.68
C ASN A 57 -2.10 5.47 15.14
N LEU A 58 -2.21 4.26 14.60
CA LEU A 58 -2.28 4.05 13.16
C LEU A 58 -3.60 4.59 12.59
N ALA A 59 -3.51 5.60 11.73
CA ALA A 59 -4.67 6.22 11.09
C ALA A 59 -4.94 5.67 9.67
N GLN A 60 -3.89 5.32 8.94
CA GLN A 60 -3.99 5.04 7.50
C GLN A 60 -2.98 3.98 7.06
N ILE A 61 -3.40 3.11 6.15
CA ILE A 61 -2.53 2.20 5.42
C ILE A 61 -2.65 2.52 3.91
N TYR A 62 -1.52 2.70 3.24
CA TYR A 62 -1.44 2.83 1.80
C TYR A 62 -0.88 1.56 1.18
N LEU A 63 -1.61 0.96 0.24
CA LEU A 63 -1.12 -0.12 -0.59
C LEU A 63 -0.60 0.49 -1.90
N ILE A 64 0.70 0.37 -2.18
CA ILE A 64 1.32 0.99 -3.36
C ILE A 64 1.76 -0.09 -4.34
N GLY A 65 1.35 0.05 -5.60
CA GLY A 65 1.81 -0.86 -6.65
C GLY A 65 1.36 -0.44 -8.05
N PHE A 66 1.52 -1.38 -8.98
CA PHE A 66 1.14 -1.26 -10.40
C PHE A 66 -0.09 -2.11 -10.74
N TYR A 67 -0.91 -2.44 -9.73
CA TYR A 67 -2.18 -3.15 -9.90
C TYR A 67 -3.31 -2.16 -10.12
N GLU A 68 -4.36 -2.58 -10.81
CA GLU A 68 -5.54 -1.73 -10.96
C GLU A 68 -6.33 -1.71 -9.65
N GLU A 69 -6.95 -0.56 -9.35
CA GLU A 69 -7.79 -0.41 -8.15
C GLU A 69 -8.92 -1.45 -8.13
N ARG A 70 -9.49 -1.77 -9.31
CA ARG A 70 -10.55 -2.77 -9.48
C ARG A 70 -10.11 -4.17 -9.05
N GLU A 71 -8.84 -4.54 -9.23
CA GLU A 71 -8.31 -5.84 -8.82
C GLU A 71 -8.32 -5.98 -7.28
N PHE A 72 -8.17 -4.88 -6.55
CA PHE A 72 -8.10 -4.86 -5.09
C PHE A 72 -9.38 -4.38 -4.42
N ALA A 73 -10.32 -3.77 -5.14
CA ALA A 73 -11.51 -3.13 -4.58
C ALA A 73 -12.27 -4.05 -3.62
N LEU A 74 -12.60 -5.28 -4.06
CA LEU A 74 -13.30 -6.27 -3.25
C LEU A 74 -12.51 -6.65 -1.98
N TYR A 75 -11.19 -6.81 -2.12
CA TYR A 75 -10.33 -7.15 -1.00
C TYR A 75 -10.24 -5.99 0.00
N VAL A 76 -10.01 -4.76 -0.46
CA VAL A 76 -9.94 -3.55 0.37
C VAL A 76 -11.26 -3.30 1.11
N SER A 77 -12.40 -3.46 0.43
CA SER A 77 -13.71 -3.35 1.06
C SER A 77 -13.90 -4.38 2.18
N SER A 78 -13.60 -5.66 1.93
CA SER A 78 -13.78 -6.72 2.93
C SER A 78 -12.86 -6.56 4.13
N ILE A 79 -11.58 -6.24 3.93
CA ILE A 79 -10.63 -6.04 5.03
C ILE A 79 -10.95 -4.77 5.81
N SER A 80 -11.35 -3.67 5.17
CA SER A 80 -11.71 -2.43 5.88
C SER A 80 -12.91 -2.64 6.81
N MET A 81 -13.89 -3.46 6.43
CA MET A 81 -15.01 -3.82 7.28
C MET A 81 -14.57 -4.67 8.47
N SER A 82 -13.71 -5.66 8.23
CA SER A 82 -13.12 -6.51 9.29
C SER A 82 -12.24 -5.72 10.27
N LEU A 83 -11.52 -4.70 9.81
CA LEU A 83 -10.72 -3.83 10.67
C LEU A 83 -11.58 -2.91 11.53
N LYS A 84 -12.69 -2.38 11.01
CA LYS A 84 -13.61 -1.51 11.75
C LYS A 84 -14.30 -2.23 12.90
N SER A 85 -14.63 -3.52 12.76
CA SER A 85 -15.26 -4.27 13.85
C SER A 85 -14.30 -4.62 14.99
N LEU A 86 -12.99 -4.61 14.72
CA LEU A 86 -11.94 -5.06 15.65
C LEU A 86 -11.11 -3.91 16.26
N SER A 87 -11.20 -2.69 15.73
CA SER A 87 -10.39 -1.54 16.15
C SER A 87 -11.28 -0.32 16.42
N SER A 88 -11.06 0.36 17.55
CA SER A 88 -11.69 1.64 17.88
C SER A 88 -11.23 2.79 16.97
N ASN A 89 -10.07 2.65 16.32
CA ASN A 89 -9.55 3.60 15.34
C ASN A 89 -9.94 3.18 13.92
N PHE A 90 -10.49 4.13 13.15
CA PHE A 90 -10.86 3.92 11.76
C PHE A 90 -9.59 3.89 10.87
N ILE A 91 -9.12 2.68 10.56
CA ILE A 91 -7.98 2.49 9.65
C ILE A 91 -8.51 2.50 8.22
N THR A 92 -8.16 3.54 7.46
CA THR A 92 -8.48 3.59 6.04
C THR A 92 -7.38 2.88 5.25
N ILE A 93 -7.79 2.10 4.24
CA ILE A 93 -6.87 1.43 3.32
C ILE A 93 -7.13 1.98 1.93
N SER A 94 -6.10 2.56 1.31
CA SER A 94 -6.20 3.13 -0.03
C SER A 94 -5.14 2.52 -0.93
N LEU A 95 -5.53 2.13 -2.14
CA LEU A 95 -4.57 1.71 -3.16
C LEU A 95 -4.10 2.95 -3.93
N LEU A 96 -2.80 3.22 -3.87
CA LEU A 96 -2.18 4.30 -4.63
C LEU A 96 -1.42 3.69 -5.81
N ASN A 97 -1.81 4.11 -7.00
CA ASN A 97 -1.01 3.89 -8.19
C ASN A 97 0.22 4.81 -8.16
N ASN A 98 1.33 4.37 -8.75
CA ASN A 98 2.59 5.14 -8.73
C ASN A 98 2.46 6.57 -9.26
N PHE A 99 1.54 6.81 -10.20
CA PHE A 99 1.26 8.17 -10.68
C PHE A 99 0.75 9.07 -9.54
N THR A 100 -0.26 8.61 -8.80
CA THR A 100 -0.84 9.33 -7.67
C THR A 100 0.13 9.45 -6.49
N PHE A 101 0.95 8.42 -6.23
CA PHE A 101 2.00 8.50 -5.20
C PHE A 101 3.09 9.50 -5.57
N SER A 102 3.56 9.51 -6.82
CA SER A 102 4.51 10.51 -7.31
C SER A 102 3.96 11.92 -7.12
N LEU A 103 2.70 12.18 -7.49
CA LEU A 103 2.03 13.45 -7.24
C LEU A 103 1.85 13.80 -5.75
N MET A 104 1.66 12.79 -4.88
CA MET A 104 1.59 13.00 -3.43
C MET A 104 2.94 13.37 -2.82
N VAL A 105 4.02 12.72 -3.29
CA VAL A 105 5.41 13.06 -2.92
C VAL A 105 5.80 14.45 -3.45
N LEU A 106 5.34 14.80 -4.66
CA LEU A 106 5.56 16.11 -5.27
C LEU A 106 4.89 17.28 -4.52
N ASN A 107 3.85 17.00 -3.73
CA ASN A 107 3.17 18.02 -2.92
C ASN A 107 3.84 18.31 -1.56
N LEU A 108 4.86 17.53 -1.16
CA LEU A 108 5.73 17.88 -0.05
C LEU A 108 7.04 18.46 -0.58
N SER A 109 7.07 19.80 -0.68
CA SER A 109 8.26 20.64 -0.65
C SER A 109 9.29 20.47 -1.79
N LEU A 110 9.33 21.46 -2.69
CA LEU A 110 10.57 22.05 -3.22
C LEU A 110 11.72 21.08 -3.58
N VAL A 111 11.57 20.24 -4.62
CA VAL A 111 12.74 19.64 -5.28
C VAL A 111 12.58 19.71 -6.80
N SER A 112 12.48 20.93 -7.31
CA SER A 112 12.23 21.27 -8.72
C SER A 112 13.30 20.82 -9.72
N HIS A 113 14.46 20.32 -9.30
CA HIS A 113 15.55 19.96 -10.24
C HIS A 113 15.91 18.47 -10.35
N LEU A 114 15.59 17.61 -9.37
CA LEU A 114 15.98 16.19 -9.45
C LEU A 114 14.97 15.32 -10.23
N ILE A 115 13.73 15.77 -10.32
CA ILE A 115 12.62 15.04 -10.99
C ILE A 115 12.73 15.05 -12.52
N ILE A 116 13.39 16.06 -13.11
CA ILE A 116 13.64 16.12 -14.57
C ILE A 116 14.54 14.96 -15.02
N MET A 117 15.45 14.48 -14.17
CA MET A 117 16.33 13.35 -14.52
C MET A 117 15.68 11.98 -14.31
N PHE A 118 14.76 11.83 -13.35
CA PHE A 118 14.14 10.53 -13.07
C PHE A 118 12.98 10.20 -14.03
N SER A 119 12.25 11.21 -14.49
CA SER A 119 11.18 11.01 -15.49
C SER A 119 11.74 10.71 -16.89
N PHE A 120 12.91 11.23 -17.25
CA PHE A 120 13.53 10.96 -18.56
C PHE A 120 14.09 9.52 -18.66
N TRP A 121 14.48 8.90 -17.55
CA TRP A 121 14.99 7.52 -17.54
C TRP A 121 13.87 6.46 -17.66
N ILE A 122 12.64 6.80 -17.25
CA ILE A 122 11.47 5.93 -17.36
C ILE A 122 10.79 6.01 -18.74
N ILE A 123 11.03 7.09 -19.51
CA ILE A 123 10.44 7.31 -20.84
C ILE A 123 11.35 6.77 -21.97
N LEU A 124 12.67 6.62 -21.75
CA LEU A 124 13.61 6.14 -22.76
C LEU A 124 13.95 4.64 -22.66
N LYS A 125 13.05 3.84 -22.10
CA LYS A 125 13.16 2.37 -22.09
C LYS A 125 11.86 1.70 -22.44
#